data_AF-A0A914U976-F1
#
_entry.id   AF-A0A914U976-F1
#
_cell.length_a   1.000
_cell.length_b   1.000
_cell.length_c   1.000
_cell.angle_alpha   90.00
_cell.angle_beta   90.00
_cell.angle_gamma   90.00
#
_symmetry.space_group_name_H-M   'P 1'
#
loop_
_entity.id
_entity.type
_entity.pdbx_description
1 polymer ?
#
loop_
_entity_poly.entity_id
_entity_poly.type
_entity_poly.pdbx_seq_one_letter_code
_entity_poly.pdbx_strand_id
1 'polypeptide(L)'
;NGKEIDVDNRWVVPHNPYLLKLMQCHINVEAINTIATVFYVFKYMFKGDDKAFVEMNEFMDSEMVNSLNYDEINSYEDFRYISACEAHWRLSDFWMYRLSHSVDRLPVHLENEQTVYMGENPDETEMDNAKNKDSKLMAFFKVNQEKEKEIEKVKAQIEQLKTEGKNVNHIKVPEKLLYIPGPTSFENIRTVEGKTYESNRDACVALGLVLNDKLYEDTLYEALNHTSPNQFRYLFARLLAHCDLGNPLELFDQFEDHLTSDLLKKWQKDDAKKVAWRKIVKSMINQEKQLSDYPQLEAYMNEIGYENEETVDLKALLDEGWADYGIMNEEQKAIVDPIIKKIQSPEQIVEKCCIFADGPGGCGKSYLFNTVRPL
;
A
#
# COMPACT_ATOMS: atom_id res chain seq x y z
N ASN A 1 -37.43 11.03 -31.00
CA ASN A 1 -36.51 10.28 -31.89
C ASN A 1 -36.23 8.93 -31.26
N GLY A 2 -37.09 7.94 -31.53
CA GLY A 2 -37.01 6.60 -30.96
C GLY A 2 -35.88 5.78 -31.55
N LYS A 3 -34.65 5.98 -31.04
CA LYS A 3 -33.61 4.96 -31.13
C LYS A 3 -33.87 3.97 -29.99
N GLU A 4 -34.17 2.72 -30.34
CA GLU A 4 -34.02 1.62 -29.39
C GLU A 4 -32.52 1.40 -29.17
N ILE A 5 -32.07 1.58 -27.93
CA ILE A 5 -30.71 1.29 -27.49
C ILE A 5 -30.82 0.01 -26.67
N ASP A 6 -30.09 -1.03 -27.05
CA ASP A 6 -30.00 -2.25 -26.25
C ASP A 6 -29.23 -1.93 -24.95
N VAL A 7 -29.97 -1.90 -23.84
CA VAL A 7 -29.44 -1.65 -22.51
C VAL A 7 -29.13 -3.00 -21.86
N ASP A 8 -27.86 -3.23 -21.56
CA ASP A 8 -27.43 -4.39 -20.78
C ASP A 8 -26.70 -3.97 -19.51
N ASN A 9 -26.16 -4.95 -18.78
CA ASN A 9 -25.48 -4.72 -17.50
C ASN A 9 -24.26 -3.78 -17.59
N ARG A 10 -23.78 -3.42 -18.79
CA ARG A 10 -22.72 -2.40 -18.98
C ARG A 10 -23.22 -0.98 -18.70
N TRP A 11 -24.53 -0.77 -18.64
CA TRP A 11 -25.19 0.52 -18.42
C TRP A 11 -25.79 0.67 -17.02
N VAL A 12 -25.75 -0.39 -16.19
CA VAL A 12 -26.40 -0.42 -14.87
C VAL A 12 -25.33 -0.44 -13.77
N VAL A 13 -25.21 0.67 -13.05
CA VAL A 13 -24.36 0.75 -11.85
C VAL A 13 -25.12 0.12 -10.67
N PRO A 14 -24.54 -0.87 -9.95
CA PRO A 14 -25.11 -1.37 -8.71
C PRO A 14 -25.30 -0.22 -7.71
N HIS A 15 -26.51 -0.03 -7.20
CA HIS A 15 -26.79 1.06 -6.28
C HIS A 15 -27.62 0.59 -5.08
N ASN A 16 -27.48 1.29 -3.95
CA ASN A 16 -28.27 1.04 -2.75
C ASN A 16 -29.50 1.99 -2.73
N PRO A 17 -30.73 1.49 -2.90
CA PRO A 17 -31.94 2.32 -2.99
C PRO A 17 -32.23 3.13 -1.72
N TYR A 18 -31.81 2.63 -0.56
CA TYR A 18 -31.99 3.31 0.72
C TYR A 18 -31.10 4.56 0.80
N LEU A 19 -29.83 4.42 0.43
CA LEU A 19 -28.87 5.54 0.47
C LEU A 19 -29.18 6.59 -0.60
N LEU A 20 -29.59 6.18 -1.80
CA LEU A 20 -30.06 7.12 -2.84
C LEU A 20 -31.26 7.96 -2.37
N LYS A 21 -32.24 7.32 -1.70
CA LYS A 21 -33.39 8.05 -1.13
C LYS A 21 -33.01 8.99 0.00
N LEU A 22 -32.05 8.59 0.83
CA LEU A 22 -31.63 9.37 2.00
C LEU A 22 -30.84 10.63 1.62
N MET A 23 -29.96 10.54 0.62
CA MET A 23 -29.03 11.62 0.27
C MET A 23 -29.44 12.39 -1.00
N GLN A 24 -30.44 11.90 -1.75
CA GLN A 24 -30.94 12.50 -2.99
C GLN A 24 -29.86 12.78 -4.06
N CYS A 25 -28.80 11.97 -4.11
CA CYS A 25 -27.74 12.05 -5.11
C CYS A 25 -27.30 10.65 -5.56
N HIS A 26 -26.52 10.56 -6.65
CA HIS A 26 -25.91 9.30 -7.08
C HIS A 26 -24.78 8.89 -6.11
N ILE A 27 -24.85 7.67 -5.57
CA ILE A 27 -23.92 7.16 -4.56
C ILE A 27 -23.37 5.81 -5.04
N ASN A 28 -22.05 5.70 -5.14
CA ASN A 28 -21.36 4.42 -5.30
C ASN A 28 -21.05 3.83 -3.92
N VAL A 29 -21.38 2.56 -3.69
CA VAL A 29 -21.19 1.88 -2.40
C VAL A 29 -20.32 0.66 -2.62
N GLU A 30 -19.09 0.71 -2.12
CA GLU A 30 -18.13 -0.38 -2.23
C GLU A 30 -17.83 -0.98 -0.85
N ALA A 31 -17.92 -2.32 -0.76
CA ALA A 31 -17.51 -3.05 0.43
C ALA A 31 -15.98 -3.22 0.39
N ILE A 32 -15.29 -2.53 1.30
CA ILE A 32 -13.82 -2.51 1.37
C ILE A 32 -13.33 -3.73 2.16
N ASN A 33 -12.59 -4.62 1.50
CA ASN A 33 -11.97 -5.79 2.15
C ASN A 33 -10.43 -5.80 2.05
N THR A 34 -9.82 -4.80 1.41
CA THR A 34 -8.36 -4.68 1.32
C THR A 34 -7.91 -3.23 1.45
N ILE A 35 -6.65 -3.01 1.86
CA ILE A 35 -6.05 -1.68 1.92
C ILE A 35 -5.94 -1.04 0.53
N ALA A 36 -5.80 -1.85 -0.52
CA ALA A 36 -5.85 -1.40 -1.91
C ALA A 36 -7.20 -0.76 -2.25
N THR A 37 -8.31 -1.27 -1.69
CA THR A 37 -9.64 -0.65 -1.85
C THR A 37 -9.76 0.66 -1.07
N VAL A 38 -9.06 0.82 0.06
CA VAL A 38 -8.96 2.14 0.74
C VAL A 38 -8.21 3.12 -0.13
N PHE A 39 -7.04 2.74 -0.65
CA PHE A 39 -6.29 3.56 -1.61
C PHE A 39 -7.10 3.85 -2.88
N TYR A 40 -7.91 2.91 -3.35
CA TYR A 40 -8.84 3.11 -4.47
C TYR A 40 -9.91 4.16 -4.14
N VAL A 41 -10.60 4.06 -3.00
CA VAL A 41 -11.62 5.04 -2.60
C VAL A 41 -11.02 6.43 -2.38
N PHE A 42 -9.86 6.51 -1.72
CA PHE A 42 -9.11 7.77 -1.59
C PHE A 42 -8.65 8.29 -2.96
N LYS A 43 -8.15 7.41 -3.84
CA LYS A 43 -7.81 7.75 -5.22
C LYS A 43 -9.02 8.27 -5.99
N TYR A 44 -10.25 7.80 -5.74
CA TYR A 44 -11.45 8.29 -6.41
C TYR A 44 -12.01 9.59 -5.83
N MET A 45 -11.96 9.76 -4.51
CA MET A 45 -12.36 11.01 -3.84
C MET A 45 -11.41 12.18 -4.12
N PHE A 46 -10.11 11.87 -4.21
CA PHE A 46 -9.05 12.85 -4.43
C PHE A 46 -8.43 12.72 -5.82
N LYS A 47 -9.07 11.96 -6.73
CA LYS A 47 -8.62 11.87 -8.12
C LYS A 47 -8.72 13.27 -8.73
N GLY A 48 -7.59 13.79 -9.18
CA GLY A 48 -7.61 14.79 -10.24
C GLY A 48 -7.99 14.16 -11.58
N ASP A 49 -7.99 14.96 -12.63
CA ASP A 49 -8.17 14.46 -14.00
C ASP A 49 -7.16 13.34 -14.30
N ASP A 50 -7.55 12.36 -15.13
CA ASP A 50 -6.64 11.30 -15.57
C ASP A 50 -5.49 11.94 -16.38
N LYS A 51 -4.28 11.91 -15.81
CA LYS A 51 -3.06 12.43 -16.44
C LYS A 51 -2.24 11.26 -16.98
N ALA A 52 -1.83 11.34 -18.24
CA ALA A 52 -0.78 10.51 -18.82
C ALA A 52 0.34 11.45 -19.32
N PHE A 53 1.58 11.16 -18.93
CA PHE A 53 2.75 11.89 -19.43
C PHE A 53 3.30 11.12 -20.62
N VAL A 54 3.34 11.77 -21.79
CA VAL A 54 3.94 11.20 -23.00
C VAL A 54 5.09 12.13 -23.40
N GLU A 55 6.32 11.68 -23.17
CA GLU A 55 7.52 12.39 -23.62
C GLU A 55 8.05 11.71 -24.89
N MET A 56 8.12 12.46 -25.97
CA MET A 56 8.71 11.99 -27.23
C MET A 56 10.21 12.25 -27.18
N ASN A 57 10.98 11.20 -26.93
CA ASN A 57 12.43 11.23 -27.10
C ASN A 57 12.75 10.78 -28.53
N GLU A 58 13.57 11.55 -29.25
CA GLU A 58 14.16 11.08 -30.50
C GLU A 58 15.03 9.85 -30.19
N PHE A 59 14.67 8.69 -30.74
CA PHE A 59 15.57 7.54 -30.77
C PHE A 59 16.71 7.87 -31.72
N MET A 60 17.75 8.55 -31.21
CA MET A 60 19.04 8.58 -31.90
C MET A 60 19.69 7.20 -31.76
N ASP A 61 20.20 6.71 -32.89
CA ASP A 61 20.79 5.38 -33.05
C ASP A 61 21.68 4.93 -31.88
N SER A 62 21.43 3.69 -31.45
CA SER A 62 22.35 2.73 -30.84
C SER A 62 23.68 3.26 -30.31
N GLU A 63 23.78 3.42 -28.99
CA GLU A 63 24.91 3.10 -28.08
C GLU A 63 25.14 4.11 -26.93
N MET A 64 24.41 5.23 -26.83
CA MET A 64 24.65 6.24 -25.77
C MET A 64 23.37 6.90 -25.24
N VAL A 65 22.47 6.18 -24.54
CA VAL A 65 21.47 6.83 -23.67
C VAL A 65 21.21 5.96 -22.43
N ASN A 66 22.03 6.15 -21.39
CA ASN A 66 21.77 5.61 -20.04
C ASN A 66 21.49 6.73 -19.03
N SER A 67 21.00 7.88 -19.50
CA SER A 67 20.47 8.92 -18.63
C SER A 67 19.03 9.21 -19.05
N LEU A 68 18.09 8.45 -18.48
CA LEU A 68 16.77 9.01 -18.22
C LEU A 68 17.02 10.30 -17.43
N ASN A 69 16.76 11.45 -18.05
CA ASN A 69 16.88 12.74 -17.41
C ASN A 69 15.69 12.91 -16.44
N TYR A 70 15.70 12.13 -15.36
CA TYR A 70 14.69 12.14 -14.32
C TYR A 70 14.88 13.38 -13.47
N ASP A 71 14.11 14.42 -13.78
CA ASP A 71 14.07 15.63 -12.97
C ASP A 71 13.20 15.38 -11.72
N GLU A 72 13.88 14.97 -10.64
CA GLU A 72 13.27 14.71 -9.34
C GLU A 72 12.55 15.95 -8.78
N ILE A 73 13.01 17.17 -9.10
CA ILE A 73 12.44 18.41 -8.58
C ILE A 73 11.09 18.68 -9.26
N ASN A 74 11.03 18.62 -10.59
CA ASN A 74 9.77 18.78 -11.32
C ASN A 74 8.78 17.65 -10.96
N SER A 75 9.27 16.42 -10.82
CA SER A 75 8.44 15.29 -10.36
C SER A 75 7.88 15.54 -8.96
N TYR A 76 8.70 16.04 -8.03
CA TYR A 76 8.30 16.38 -6.66
C TYR A 76 7.27 17.52 -6.59
N GLU A 77 7.39 18.52 -7.45
CA GLU A 77 6.42 19.61 -7.57
C GLU A 77 5.09 19.13 -8.17
N ASP A 78 5.14 18.27 -9.18
CA ASP A 78 3.95 17.69 -9.83
C ASP A 78 3.15 16.76 -8.90
N PHE A 79 3.81 16.01 -8.00
CA PHE A 79 3.15 15.18 -6.98
C PHE A 79 2.43 15.99 -5.89
N ARG A 80 2.67 17.31 -5.79
CA ARG A 80 1.97 18.21 -4.85
C ARG A 80 0.78 18.94 -5.48
N TYR A 81 0.42 18.60 -6.72
CA TYR A 81 -0.79 19.11 -7.35
C TYR A 81 -2.04 18.80 -6.52
N ILE A 82 -2.79 19.85 -6.16
CA ILE A 82 -4.10 19.76 -5.51
C ILE A 82 -5.14 20.00 -6.59
N SER A 83 -6.13 19.10 -6.73
CA SER A 83 -7.20 19.27 -7.72
C SER A 83 -8.01 20.54 -7.45
N ALA A 84 -8.65 21.12 -8.48
CA ALA A 84 -9.48 22.32 -8.30
C ALA A 84 -10.58 22.12 -7.24
N CYS A 85 -11.16 20.92 -7.18
CA CYS A 85 -12.15 20.55 -6.17
C CYS A 85 -11.55 20.52 -4.75
N GLU A 86 -10.39 19.88 -4.57
CA GLU A 86 -9.72 19.82 -3.27
C GLU A 86 -9.23 21.21 -2.82
N ALA A 87 -8.72 22.03 -3.75
CA ALA A 87 -8.29 23.39 -3.49
C ALA A 87 -9.47 24.27 -3.03
N HIS A 88 -10.62 24.17 -3.71
CA HIS A 88 -11.84 24.86 -3.27
C HIS A 88 -12.31 24.40 -1.89
N TRP A 89 -12.26 23.09 -1.62
CA TRP A 89 -12.66 22.50 -0.33
C TRP A 89 -11.79 23.01 0.82
N ARG A 90 -10.47 23.09 0.59
CA ARG A 90 -9.50 23.65 1.55
C ARG A 90 -9.65 25.16 1.72
N LEU A 91 -9.82 25.91 0.63
CA LEU A 91 -10.02 27.37 0.68
C LEU A 91 -11.33 27.76 1.36
N SER A 92 -12.34 26.89 1.30
CA SER A 92 -13.64 27.07 1.95
C SER A 92 -13.68 26.52 3.39
N ASP A 93 -12.54 26.05 3.92
CA ASP A 93 -12.38 25.49 5.27
C ASP A 93 -13.36 24.36 5.62
N PHE A 94 -13.67 23.51 4.63
CA PHE A 94 -14.53 22.35 4.84
C PHE A 94 -13.73 21.17 5.39
N TRP A 95 -14.31 20.43 6.33
CA TRP A 95 -13.66 19.25 6.92
C TRP A 95 -13.51 18.14 5.87
N MET A 96 -12.26 17.83 5.51
CA MET A 96 -11.93 16.79 4.52
C MET A 96 -12.00 15.38 5.10
N TYR A 97 -11.74 15.23 6.39
CA TYR A 97 -11.84 13.97 7.12
C TYR A 97 -11.99 14.25 8.61
N ARG A 98 -12.46 13.27 9.38
CA ARG A 98 -12.45 13.29 10.85
C ARG A 98 -11.60 12.14 11.36
N LEU A 99 -10.54 12.46 12.10
CA LEU A 99 -9.82 11.49 12.91
C LEU A 99 -10.34 11.60 14.34
N SER A 100 -10.68 10.47 14.96
CA SER A 100 -11.08 10.46 16.38
C SER A 100 -9.89 10.67 17.32
N HIS A 101 -8.67 10.44 16.85
CA HIS A 101 -7.44 10.49 17.65
C HIS A 101 -6.25 10.96 16.80
N SER A 102 -5.32 11.70 17.40
CA SER A 102 -3.97 11.91 16.83
C SER A 102 -3.17 10.62 16.96
N VAL A 103 -2.47 10.23 15.89
CA VAL A 103 -1.51 9.11 15.92
C VAL A 103 -0.12 9.70 15.73
N ASP A 104 0.67 9.68 16.81
CA ASP A 104 2.05 10.14 16.82
C ASP A 104 3.00 8.95 16.89
N ARG A 105 3.98 8.89 15.99
CA ARG A 105 5.06 7.89 16.11
C ARG A 105 5.91 8.20 17.34
N LEU A 106 6.14 7.18 18.17
CA LEU A 106 7.02 7.25 19.32
C LEU A 106 8.40 6.71 18.91
N PRO A 107 9.48 7.52 18.96
CA PRO A 107 10.83 7.04 18.72
C PRO A 107 11.24 6.09 19.86
N VAL A 108 11.39 4.80 19.55
CA VAL A 108 11.82 3.78 20.51
C VAL A 108 13.32 3.57 20.38
N HIS A 109 14.04 3.53 21.51
CA HIS A 109 15.47 3.28 21.58
C HIS A 109 15.79 2.42 22.83
N LEU A 110 17.02 1.93 22.93
CA LEU A 110 17.50 1.24 24.12
C LEU A 110 17.93 2.24 25.21
N GLU A 111 18.09 1.75 26.42
CA GLU A 111 18.55 2.57 27.54
C GLU A 111 19.95 3.14 27.24
N ASN A 112 20.10 4.46 27.37
CA ASN A 112 21.30 5.22 27.01
C ASN A 112 21.65 5.30 25.51
N GLU A 113 20.78 4.80 24.62
CA GLU A 113 20.94 4.90 23.16
C GLU A 113 20.00 5.94 22.52
N GLN A 114 19.62 6.99 23.26
CA GLN A 114 18.82 8.08 22.71
C GLN A 114 19.60 8.90 21.67
N THR A 115 18.94 9.27 20.59
CA THR A 115 19.48 10.24 19.64
C THR A 115 19.55 11.62 20.28
N VAL A 116 20.74 12.23 20.26
CA VAL A 116 20.99 13.58 20.75
C VAL A 116 21.48 14.43 19.58
N TYR A 117 20.93 15.63 19.46
CA TYR A 117 21.41 16.63 18.50
C TYR A 117 22.28 17.64 19.26
N MET A 118 23.50 17.86 18.78
CA MET A 118 24.46 18.83 19.30
C MET A 118 24.87 19.77 18.18
N GLY A 119 25.19 21.03 18.51
CA GLY A 119 25.85 21.95 17.58
C GLY A 119 27.24 21.45 17.16
N GLU A 120 27.84 22.07 16.14
CA GLU A 120 29.16 21.68 15.62
C GLU A 120 30.28 21.80 16.67
N ASN A 121 30.12 22.67 17.67
CA ASN A 121 31.04 22.85 18.80
C ASN A 121 30.24 22.97 20.10
N PRO A 122 29.79 21.85 20.69
CA PRO A 122 28.96 21.88 21.89
C PRO A 122 29.79 22.32 23.10
N ASP A 123 29.22 23.21 23.92
CA ASP A 123 29.81 23.57 25.21
C ASP A 123 29.47 22.52 26.29
N GLU A 124 30.13 22.59 27.46
CA GLU A 124 29.87 21.68 28.58
C GLU A 124 28.40 21.71 29.04
N THR A 125 27.76 22.87 28.90
CA THR A 125 26.35 23.07 29.27
C THR A 125 25.41 22.34 28.32
N GLU A 126 25.70 22.37 27.02
CA GLU A 126 24.96 21.66 25.97
C GLU A 126 25.11 20.15 26.13
N MET A 127 26.31 19.67 26.47
CA MET A 127 26.53 18.26 26.81
C MET A 127 25.77 17.82 28.05
N ASP A 128 25.75 18.63 29.11
CA ASP A 128 25.02 18.30 30.33
C ASP A 128 23.51 18.35 30.12
N ASN A 129 23.01 19.31 29.34
CA ASN A 129 21.61 19.38 28.95
C ASN A 129 21.20 18.17 28.11
N ALA A 130 22.05 17.74 27.17
CA ALA A 130 21.82 16.55 26.36
C ALA A 130 21.71 15.26 27.21
N LYS A 131 22.54 15.12 28.25
CA LYS A 131 22.49 13.96 29.16
C LYS A 131 21.26 13.96 30.05
N ASN A 132 20.82 15.13 30.50
CA ASN A 132 19.75 15.27 31.49
C ASN A 132 18.35 15.38 30.87
N LYS A 133 18.25 15.62 29.56
CA LYS A 133 16.97 15.77 28.87
C LYS A 133 16.34 14.41 28.55
N ASP A 134 15.11 14.23 29.01
CA ASP A 134 14.32 13.04 28.65
C ASP A 134 14.05 12.99 27.15
N SER A 135 14.19 11.81 26.56
CA SER A 135 13.64 11.53 25.24
C SER A 135 12.09 11.47 25.30
N LYS A 136 11.44 11.49 24.13
CA LYS A 136 9.97 11.30 24.05
C LYS A 136 9.52 9.97 24.67
N LEU A 137 10.34 8.91 24.55
CA LEU A 137 10.08 7.60 25.17
C LEU A 137 10.20 7.66 26.70
N MET A 138 11.23 8.32 27.22
CA MET A 138 11.42 8.47 28.67
C MET A 138 10.30 9.30 29.30
N ALA A 139 9.89 10.40 28.65
CA ALA A 139 8.74 11.17 29.07
C ALA A 139 7.44 10.35 29.04
N PHE A 140 7.27 9.50 28.02
CA PHE A 140 6.15 8.57 27.93
C PHE A 140 6.11 7.57 29.09
N PHE A 141 7.27 7.02 29.49
CA PHE A 141 7.38 6.16 30.69
C PHE A 141 6.94 6.89 31.96
N LYS A 142 7.40 8.13 32.18
CA LYS A 142 7.02 8.93 33.36
C LYS A 142 5.50 9.16 33.44
N VAL A 143 4.87 9.51 32.32
CA VAL A 143 3.41 9.69 32.24
C VAL A 143 2.67 8.38 32.56
N ASN A 144 3.17 7.23 32.10
CA ASN A 144 2.55 5.94 32.40
C ASN A 144 2.73 5.56 33.88
N GLN A 145 3.87 5.84 34.50
CA GLN A 145 4.08 5.63 35.94
C GLN A 145 3.11 6.45 36.80
N GLU A 146 2.85 7.69 36.42
CA GLU A 146 1.85 8.53 37.11
C GLU A 146 0.45 7.97 36.96
N LYS A 147 0.07 7.53 35.75
CA LYS A 147 -1.23 6.89 35.51
C LYS A 147 -1.41 5.60 36.30
N GLU A 148 -0.36 4.79 36.42
CA GLU A 148 -0.41 3.54 37.18
C GLU A 148 -0.68 3.80 38.67
N LYS A 149 -0.01 4.81 39.25
CA LYS A 149 -0.28 5.27 40.63
C LYS A 149 -1.72 5.75 40.81
N GLU A 150 -2.27 6.48 39.85
CA GLU A 150 -3.68 6.91 39.91
C GLU A 150 -4.65 5.72 39.80
N ILE A 151 -4.35 4.74 38.96
CA ILE A 151 -5.14 3.50 38.85
C ILE A 151 -5.10 2.72 40.16
N GLU A 152 -3.95 2.59 40.82
CA GLU A 152 -3.83 1.93 42.11
C GLU A 152 -4.63 2.62 43.21
N LYS A 153 -4.59 3.96 43.26
CA LYS A 153 -5.43 4.74 44.19
C LYS A 153 -6.92 4.47 43.99
N VAL A 154 -7.38 4.46 42.73
CA VAL A 154 -8.79 4.17 42.41
C VAL A 154 -9.14 2.73 42.78
N LYS A 155 -8.26 1.76 42.51
CA LYS A 155 -8.47 0.35 42.93
C LYS A 155 -8.60 0.21 44.44
N ALA A 156 -7.69 0.84 45.21
CA ALA A 156 -7.73 0.84 46.67
C ALA A 156 -9.02 1.47 47.20
N GLN A 157 -9.47 2.59 46.59
CA GLN A 157 -10.73 3.23 46.94
C GLN A 157 -11.94 2.34 46.65
N ILE A 158 -11.95 1.64 45.52
CA ILE A 158 -13.01 0.67 45.18
C ILE A 158 -13.06 -0.47 46.21
N GLU A 159 -11.90 -0.99 46.61
CA GLU A 159 -11.81 -2.08 47.58
C GLU A 159 -12.31 -1.66 48.97
N GLN A 160 -11.92 -0.46 49.42
CA GLN A 160 -12.44 0.12 50.66
C GLN A 160 -13.97 0.32 50.62
N LEU A 161 -14.51 0.82 49.51
CA LEU A 161 -15.96 1.01 49.39
C LEU A 161 -16.73 -0.31 49.38
N LYS A 162 -16.12 -1.38 48.83
CA LYS A 162 -16.68 -2.75 48.90
C LYS A 162 -16.70 -3.29 50.33
N THR A 163 -15.63 -3.09 51.11
CA THR A 163 -15.59 -3.54 52.52
C THR A 163 -16.56 -2.77 53.40
N GLU A 164 -16.84 -1.51 53.07
CA GLU A 164 -17.86 -0.68 53.73
C GLU A 164 -19.31 -0.98 53.28
N GLY A 165 -19.53 -1.96 52.39
CA GLY A 165 -20.86 -2.35 51.90
C GLY A 165 -21.53 -1.31 51.00
N LYS A 166 -20.77 -0.37 50.43
CA LYS A 166 -21.28 0.70 49.57
C LYS A 166 -21.40 0.23 48.11
N ASN A 167 -22.41 0.73 47.41
CA ASN A 167 -22.61 0.44 45.99
C ASN A 167 -21.57 1.19 45.13
N VAL A 168 -20.72 0.43 44.45
CA VAL A 168 -19.60 0.92 43.63
C VAL A 168 -19.96 1.13 42.14
N ASN A 169 -21.22 0.89 41.74
CA ASN A 169 -21.64 0.97 40.33
C ASN A 169 -21.57 2.38 39.70
N HIS A 170 -21.40 3.44 40.51
CA HIS A 170 -21.32 4.82 40.04
C HIS A 170 -19.90 5.41 40.06
N ILE A 171 -18.88 4.62 40.40
CA ILE A 171 -17.50 5.07 40.27
C ILE A 171 -17.20 5.17 38.78
N LYS A 172 -17.01 6.40 38.28
CA LYS A 172 -16.52 6.65 36.93
C LYS A 172 -15.10 6.09 36.82
N VAL A 173 -14.99 4.83 36.41
CA VAL A 173 -13.75 4.31 35.84
C VAL A 173 -13.54 5.07 34.54
N PRO A 174 -12.36 5.66 34.29
CA PRO A 174 -12.09 6.30 33.00
C PRO A 174 -12.45 5.32 31.88
N GLU A 175 -13.39 5.69 31.01
CA GLU A 175 -13.86 4.86 29.90
C GLU A 175 -12.70 4.59 28.93
N LYS A 176 -11.91 3.54 29.19
CA LYS A 176 -11.03 2.85 28.25
C LYS A 176 -10.79 1.43 28.76
N LEU A 177 -11.83 0.59 28.68
CA LEU A 177 -11.79 -0.86 28.92
C LEU A 177 -11.06 -1.65 27.79
N LEU A 178 -10.21 -0.97 27.01
CA LEU A 178 -9.26 -1.54 26.04
C LEU A 178 -7.82 -1.05 26.31
N TYR A 179 -7.56 -0.41 27.46
CA TYR A 179 -6.24 0.10 27.81
C TYR A 179 -5.32 -1.05 28.23
N ILE A 180 -4.44 -1.48 27.33
CA ILE A 180 -3.20 -2.13 27.74
C ILE A 180 -2.37 -1.04 28.45
N PRO A 181 -1.95 -1.25 29.71
CA PRO A 181 -1.07 -0.31 30.41
C PRO A 181 0.14 0.00 29.54
N GLY A 182 0.39 1.27 29.28
CA GLY A 182 1.59 1.67 28.56
C GLY A 182 2.84 1.34 29.39
N PRO A 183 3.96 0.99 28.75
CA PRO A 183 5.17 0.62 29.47
C PRO A 183 5.67 1.74 30.40
N THR A 184 6.22 1.37 31.54
CA THR A 184 6.71 2.32 32.57
C THR A 184 8.23 2.39 32.69
N SER A 185 8.97 1.55 31.95
CA SER A 185 10.43 1.53 31.93
C SER A 185 10.99 0.80 30.69
N PHE A 186 12.30 0.89 30.48
CA PHE A 186 13.02 0.12 29.45
C PHE A 186 12.97 -1.39 29.68
N GLU A 187 12.83 -1.82 30.94
CA GLU A 187 12.60 -3.23 31.25
C GLU A 187 11.17 -3.62 30.88
N ASN A 188 10.19 -2.83 31.33
CA ASN A 188 8.78 -3.14 31.16
C ASN A 188 8.33 -3.13 29.69
N ILE A 189 8.88 -2.24 28.84
CA ILE A 189 8.63 -2.28 27.39
C ILE A 189 9.14 -3.56 26.72
N ARG A 190 10.11 -4.25 27.34
CA ARG A 190 10.64 -5.54 26.89
C ARG A 190 10.05 -6.73 27.64
N THR A 191 9.10 -6.52 28.55
CA THR A 191 8.46 -7.60 29.31
C THR A 191 7.13 -7.96 28.66
N VAL A 192 7.00 -9.22 28.23
CA VAL A 192 5.78 -9.77 27.63
C VAL A 192 5.37 -10.99 28.45
N GLU A 193 4.14 -10.98 28.97
CA GLU A 193 3.59 -12.06 29.80
C GLU A 193 4.49 -12.48 30.98
N GLY A 194 5.19 -11.51 31.59
CA GLY A 194 6.08 -11.74 32.73
C GLY A 194 7.49 -12.22 32.37
N LYS A 195 7.83 -12.35 31.09
CA LYS A 195 9.18 -12.64 30.60
C LYS A 195 9.81 -11.39 30.01
N THR A 196 10.98 -11.02 30.51
CA THR A 196 11.79 -9.91 29.95
C THR A 196 12.69 -10.40 28.82
N TYR A 197 12.65 -9.72 27.68
CA TYR A 197 13.41 -10.06 26.48
C TYR A 197 14.66 -9.17 26.34
N GLU A 198 15.67 -9.65 25.60
CA GLU A 198 16.94 -8.95 25.42
C GLU A 198 16.80 -7.69 24.59
N SER A 199 15.98 -7.71 23.52
CA SER A 199 15.74 -6.54 22.68
C SER A 199 14.27 -6.14 22.63
N ASN A 200 14.01 -4.86 22.31
CA ASN A 200 12.66 -4.37 22.00
C ASN A 200 12.03 -5.14 20.83
N ARG A 201 12.86 -5.60 19.88
CA ARG A 201 12.40 -6.40 18.74
C ARG A 201 11.85 -7.74 19.21
N ASP A 202 12.56 -8.46 20.07
CA ASP A 202 12.15 -9.77 20.56
C ASP A 202 10.86 -9.69 21.39
N ALA A 203 10.72 -8.62 22.19
CA ALA A 203 9.46 -8.34 22.87
C ALA A 203 8.31 -8.07 21.89
N CYS A 204 8.55 -7.27 20.83
CA CYS A 204 7.54 -7.07 19.79
C CYS A 204 7.21 -8.37 19.02
N VAL A 205 8.18 -9.28 18.82
CA VAL A 205 7.94 -10.61 18.24
C VAL A 205 7.04 -11.44 19.15
N ALA A 206 7.32 -11.45 20.46
CA ALA A 206 6.51 -12.15 21.45
C ALA A 206 5.09 -11.59 21.57
N LEU A 207 4.91 -10.27 21.38
CA LEU A 207 3.61 -9.61 21.33
C LEU A 207 2.86 -9.82 20.00
N GLY A 208 3.50 -10.42 18.99
CA GLY A 208 2.95 -10.52 17.63
C GLY A 208 2.81 -9.16 16.92
N LEU A 209 3.57 -8.14 17.36
CA LEU A 209 3.58 -6.79 16.79
C LEU A 209 4.59 -6.65 15.64
N VAL A 210 5.60 -7.52 15.61
CA VAL A 210 6.43 -7.70 14.41
C VAL A 210 5.66 -8.63 13.49
N LEU A 211 5.52 -8.26 12.22
CA LEU A 211 5.12 -9.21 11.18
C LEU A 211 6.15 -10.35 11.19
N ASN A 212 5.78 -11.46 11.82
CA ASN A 212 6.54 -12.69 11.79
C ASN A 212 5.99 -13.55 10.64
N ASP A 213 6.83 -14.41 10.10
CA ASP A 213 6.39 -15.32 9.03
C ASP A 213 5.26 -16.25 9.50
N LYS A 214 5.05 -16.37 10.82
CA LYS A 214 3.97 -17.15 11.43
C LYS A 214 2.58 -16.68 11.01
N LEU A 215 2.35 -15.37 10.91
CA LEU A 215 1.08 -14.85 10.41
C LEU A 215 0.83 -15.29 8.96
N TYR A 216 1.87 -15.31 8.13
CA TYR A 216 1.78 -15.75 6.75
C TYR A 216 1.61 -17.26 6.65
N GLU A 217 2.31 -18.04 7.47
CA GLU A 217 2.10 -19.48 7.61
C GLU A 217 0.65 -19.78 7.98
N ASP A 218 0.12 -19.16 9.03
CA ASP A 218 -1.25 -19.41 9.49
C ASP A 218 -2.27 -19.02 8.41
N THR A 219 -2.03 -17.92 7.69
CA THR A 219 -2.82 -17.51 6.52
C THR A 219 -2.79 -18.56 5.40
N LEU A 220 -1.60 -19.10 5.11
CA LEU A 220 -1.43 -20.15 4.09
C LEU A 220 -2.03 -21.48 4.54
N TYR A 221 -1.95 -21.83 5.82
CA TYR A 221 -2.60 -23.01 6.40
C TYR A 221 -4.13 -22.92 6.30
N GLU A 222 -4.71 -21.75 6.55
CA GLU A 222 -6.14 -21.53 6.35
C GLU A 222 -6.52 -21.69 4.87
N ALA A 223 -5.72 -21.12 3.97
CA ALA A 223 -5.99 -21.15 2.53
C ALA A 223 -5.87 -22.55 1.89
N LEU A 224 -5.13 -23.49 2.51
CA LEU A 224 -4.89 -24.84 1.96
C LEU A 224 -6.18 -25.58 1.58
N ASN A 225 -7.21 -25.48 2.42
CA ASN A 225 -8.47 -26.22 2.23
C ASN A 225 -9.48 -25.49 1.33
N HIS A 226 -9.23 -24.22 1.00
CA HIS A 226 -10.22 -23.33 0.38
C HIS A 226 -9.81 -22.81 -1.01
N THR A 227 -8.60 -23.14 -1.47
CA THR A 227 -8.05 -22.58 -2.71
C THR A 227 -7.42 -23.64 -3.60
N SER A 228 -7.56 -23.44 -4.91
CA SER A 228 -6.84 -24.23 -5.90
C SER A 228 -5.34 -23.88 -5.91
N PRO A 229 -4.44 -24.77 -6.38
CA PRO A 229 -3.00 -24.48 -6.48
C PRO A 229 -2.66 -23.18 -7.22
N ASN A 230 -3.45 -22.81 -8.23
CA ASN A 230 -3.29 -21.56 -8.95
C ASN A 230 -3.63 -20.34 -8.07
N GLN A 231 -4.77 -20.38 -7.38
CA GLN A 231 -5.17 -19.33 -6.43
C GLN A 231 -4.20 -19.25 -5.25
N PHE A 232 -3.66 -20.39 -4.81
CA PHE A 232 -2.68 -20.45 -3.72
C PHE A 232 -1.35 -19.81 -4.13
N ARG A 233 -0.86 -20.05 -5.36
CA ARG A 233 0.30 -19.32 -5.91
C ARG A 233 0.05 -17.81 -6.03
N TYR A 234 -1.17 -17.40 -6.39
CA TYR A 234 -1.53 -15.98 -6.45
C TYR A 234 -1.53 -15.34 -5.05
N LEU A 235 -2.05 -16.02 -4.04
CA LEU A 235 -1.98 -15.59 -2.64
C LEU A 235 -0.52 -15.46 -2.18
N PHE A 236 0.32 -16.45 -2.48
CA PHE A 236 1.75 -16.40 -2.17
C PHE A 236 2.45 -15.20 -2.82
N ALA A 237 2.12 -14.90 -4.09
CA ALA A 237 2.65 -13.72 -4.77
C ALA A 237 2.17 -12.40 -4.15
N ARG A 238 0.95 -12.35 -3.62
CA ARG A 238 0.45 -11.19 -2.86
C ARG A 238 1.16 -11.00 -1.53
N LEU A 239 1.44 -12.09 -0.83
CA LEU A 239 2.24 -12.07 0.39
C LEU A 239 3.62 -11.50 0.08
N LEU A 240 4.31 -12.00 -0.95
CA LEU A 240 5.59 -11.42 -1.40
C LEU A 240 5.49 -9.94 -1.79
N ALA A 241 4.41 -9.53 -2.46
CA ALA A 241 4.30 -8.18 -2.99
C ALA A 241 3.90 -7.13 -1.94
N HIS A 242 3.19 -7.53 -0.89
CA HIS A 242 2.57 -6.59 0.06
C HIS A 242 2.94 -6.85 1.51
N CYS A 243 3.69 -7.92 1.77
CA CYS A 243 4.14 -8.29 3.09
C CYS A 243 5.67 -8.49 3.04
N ASP A 244 6.37 -8.07 4.09
CA ASP A 244 7.81 -8.30 4.20
C ASP A 244 8.04 -9.73 4.71
N LEU A 245 8.27 -10.67 3.79
CA LEU A 245 8.55 -12.07 4.15
C LEU A 245 10.03 -12.24 4.53
N GLY A 246 10.28 -12.83 5.69
CA GLY A 246 11.64 -13.08 6.18
C GLY A 246 12.41 -14.09 5.33
N ASN A 247 11.79 -15.25 5.08
CA ASN A 247 12.37 -16.29 4.23
C ASN A 247 11.34 -16.91 3.26
N PRO A 248 11.15 -16.31 2.06
CA PRO A 248 10.22 -16.84 1.08
C PRO A 248 10.53 -18.26 0.58
N LEU A 249 11.80 -18.64 0.55
CA LEU A 249 12.22 -19.95 0.04
C LEU A 249 11.80 -21.06 1.02
N GLU A 250 12.07 -20.85 2.30
CA GLU A 250 11.67 -21.78 3.37
C GLU A 250 10.14 -21.89 3.47
N LEU A 251 9.44 -20.75 3.39
CA LEU A 251 7.98 -20.74 3.37
C LEU A 251 7.41 -21.46 2.14
N PHE A 252 8.00 -21.28 0.96
CA PHE A 252 7.59 -22.02 -0.23
C PHE A 252 7.79 -23.53 -0.03
N ASP A 253 8.95 -23.95 0.48
CA ASP A 253 9.29 -25.36 0.66
C ASP A 253 8.29 -26.05 1.61
N GLN A 254 7.81 -25.34 2.63
CA GLN A 254 6.78 -25.84 3.55
C GLN A 254 5.44 -26.14 2.85
N PHE A 255 5.09 -25.38 1.81
CA PHE A 255 3.82 -25.52 1.06
C PHE A 255 4.03 -26.04 -0.38
N GLU A 256 5.21 -26.57 -0.70
CA GLU A 256 5.62 -26.98 -2.06
C GLU A 256 4.61 -27.95 -2.69
N ASP A 257 4.14 -28.92 -1.92
CA ASP A 257 3.23 -29.95 -2.40
C ASP A 257 1.92 -29.34 -2.96
N HIS A 258 1.32 -28.39 -2.25
CA HIS A 258 0.09 -27.74 -2.72
C HIS A 258 0.37 -26.77 -3.87
N LEU A 259 1.47 -26.01 -3.77
CA LEU A 259 1.93 -25.05 -4.77
C LEU A 259 2.28 -25.69 -6.13
N THR A 260 2.62 -26.98 -6.15
CA THR A 260 3.05 -27.70 -7.35
C THR A 260 2.08 -28.80 -7.81
N SER A 261 1.10 -29.19 -6.98
CA SER A 261 0.22 -30.35 -7.23
C SER A 261 -0.46 -30.40 -8.61
N ASP A 262 -0.91 -29.26 -9.15
CA ASP A 262 -1.51 -29.18 -10.50
C ASP A 262 -0.47 -29.26 -11.63
N LEU A 263 0.78 -28.87 -11.36
CA LEU A 263 1.89 -28.87 -12.30
C LEU A 263 2.53 -30.25 -12.45
N LEU A 264 2.48 -31.08 -11.41
CA LEU A 264 3.02 -32.46 -11.40
C LEU A 264 2.37 -33.38 -12.44
N LYS A 265 1.21 -32.98 -13.01
CA LYS A 265 0.58 -33.70 -14.13
C LYS A 265 1.39 -33.59 -15.43
N LYS A 266 2.17 -32.53 -15.59
CA LYS A 266 2.90 -32.19 -16.83
C LYS A 266 4.42 -32.16 -16.64
N TRP A 267 4.89 -31.92 -15.42
CA TRP A 267 6.29 -31.69 -15.11
C TRP A 267 6.79 -32.65 -14.04
N GLN A 268 8.08 -33.01 -14.07
CA GLN A 268 8.73 -33.68 -12.94
C GLN A 268 8.82 -32.73 -11.74
N LYS A 269 9.04 -33.26 -10.54
CA LYS A 269 8.98 -32.50 -9.28
C LYS A 269 9.83 -31.23 -9.30
N ASP A 270 11.10 -31.34 -9.71
CA ASP A 270 12.02 -30.19 -9.76
C ASP A 270 11.61 -29.15 -10.80
N ASP A 271 11.10 -29.58 -11.96
CA ASP A 271 10.62 -28.67 -13.01
C ASP A 271 9.29 -28.02 -12.63
N ALA A 272 8.41 -28.74 -11.92
CA ALA A 272 7.16 -28.20 -11.38
C ALA A 272 7.44 -27.09 -10.37
N LYS A 273 8.44 -27.26 -9.50
CA LYS A 273 8.91 -26.24 -8.57
C LYS A 273 9.40 -24.98 -9.29
N LYS A 274 10.26 -25.13 -10.29
CA LYS A 274 10.73 -24.00 -11.13
C LYS A 274 9.57 -23.28 -11.80
N VAL A 275 8.62 -24.01 -12.40
CA VAL A 275 7.44 -23.43 -13.05
C VAL A 275 6.53 -22.70 -12.06
N ALA A 276 6.36 -23.23 -10.84
CA ALA A 276 5.59 -22.55 -9.79
C ALA A 276 6.24 -21.22 -9.40
N TRP A 277 7.55 -21.21 -9.17
CA TRP A 277 8.30 -19.99 -8.86
C TRP A 277 8.22 -18.93 -9.97
N ARG A 278 8.39 -19.33 -11.23
CA ARG A 278 8.22 -18.42 -12.38
C ARG A 278 6.83 -17.76 -12.40
N LYS A 279 5.77 -18.51 -12.09
CA LYS A 279 4.41 -17.97 -12.02
C LYS A 279 4.22 -16.99 -10.85
N ILE A 280 4.76 -17.33 -9.68
CA ILE A 280 4.69 -16.49 -8.47
C ILE A 280 5.43 -15.17 -8.71
N VAL A 281 6.68 -15.25 -9.17
CA VAL A 281 7.53 -14.08 -9.43
C VAL A 281 6.92 -13.18 -10.51
N LYS A 282 6.40 -13.74 -11.61
CA LYS A 282 5.68 -12.96 -12.61
C LYS A 282 4.48 -12.22 -12.02
N SER A 283 3.71 -12.87 -11.14
CA SER A 283 2.58 -12.24 -10.45
C SER A 283 3.03 -11.19 -9.43
N MET A 284 4.20 -11.34 -8.81
CA MET A 284 4.78 -10.37 -7.89
C MET A 284 5.24 -9.12 -8.65
N ILE A 285 5.97 -9.28 -9.75
CA ILE A 285 6.46 -8.18 -10.60
C ILE A 285 5.29 -7.37 -11.18
N ASN A 286 4.21 -8.03 -11.59
CA ASN A 286 2.98 -7.35 -12.04
C ASN A 286 2.32 -6.48 -10.96
N GLN A 287 2.74 -6.58 -9.71
CA GLN A 287 2.28 -5.77 -8.58
C GLN A 287 3.34 -4.70 -8.19
N GLU A 288 4.18 -4.29 -9.15
CA GLU A 288 5.19 -3.23 -9.02
C GLU A 288 6.29 -3.53 -7.98
N LYS A 289 6.57 -4.81 -7.76
CA LYS A 289 7.58 -5.30 -6.83
C LYS A 289 8.80 -5.83 -7.56
N GLN A 290 9.99 -5.60 -7.02
CA GLN A 290 11.23 -6.00 -7.68
C GLN A 290 11.78 -7.29 -7.07
N LEU A 291 12.49 -8.07 -7.88
CA LEU A 291 13.17 -9.28 -7.39
C LEU A 291 14.28 -8.95 -6.39
N SER A 292 14.91 -7.79 -6.56
CA SER A 292 15.94 -7.21 -5.69
C SER A 292 15.45 -6.95 -4.26
N ASP A 293 14.13 -6.86 -4.03
CA ASP A 293 13.55 -6.80 -2.68
C ASP A 293 13.80 -8.11 -1.89
N TYR A 294 14.10 -9.22 -2.58
CA TYR A 294 14.36 -10.53 -2.00
C TYR A 294 15.65 -11.16 -2.55
N PRO A 295 16.84 -10.77 -2.04
CA PRO A 295 18.14 -11.18 -2.61
C PRO A 295 18.34 -12.70 -2.69
N GLN A 296 17.81 -13.45 -1.72
CA GLN A 296 17.90 -14.92 -1.72
C GLN A 296 17.03 -15.54 -2.82
N LEU A 297 15.83 -14.99 -3.03
CA LEU A 297 14.94 -15.42 -4.11
C LEU A 297 15.51 -15.02 -5.47
N GLU A 298 16.07 -13.82 -5.60
CA GLU A 298 16.76 -13.38 -6.81
C GLU A 298 17.90 -14.31 -7.21
N ALA A 299 18.77 -14.68 -6.26
CA ALA A 299 19.84 -15.65 -6.50
C ALA A 299 19.30 -17.00 -6.99
N TYR A 300 18.23 -17.51 -6.37
CA TYR A 300 17.58 -18.75 -6.78
C TYR A 300 16.95 -18.65 -8.18
N MET A 301 16.27 -17.55 -8.49
CA MET A 301 15.65 -17.33 -9.80
C MET A 301 16.70 -17.25 -10.91
N ASN A 302 17.84 -16.61 -10.64
CA ASN A 302 18.98 -16.58 -11.55
C ASN A 302 19.57 -17.98 -11.79
N GLU A 303 19.70 -18.80 -10.74
CA GLU A 303 20.19 -20.18 -10.84
C GLU A 303 19.30 -21.05 -11.75
N ILE A 304 17.97 -20.90 -11.64
CA ILE A 304 17.03 -21.70 -12.46
C ILE A 304 16.84 -21.15 -13.88
N GLY A 305 17.62 -20.13 -14.28
CA GLY A 305 17.53 -19.48 -15.59
C GLY A 305 16.19 -18.78 -15.79
N TYR A 306 15.78 -17.95 -14.83
CA TYR A 306 14.70 -17.00 -15.04
C TYR A 306 15.23 -15.82 -15.84
N GLU A 307 14.94 -15.81 -17.14
CA GLU A 307 15.10 -14.63 -17.96
C GLU A 307 13.93 -13.70 -17.62
N ASN A 308 14.23 -12.57 -16.99
CA ASN A 308 13.27 -11.49 -16.83
C ASN A 308 13.09 -10.88 -18.22
N GLU A 309 12.27 -11.54 -19.06
CA GLU A 309 11.85 -11.00 -20.35
C GLU A 309 10.96 -9.78 -20.09
N GLU A 310 11.59 -8.65 -19.78
CA GLU A 310 11.09 -7.33 -20.17
C GLU A 310 11.35 -7.08 -21.67
N THR A 311 11.36 -8.12 -22.51
CA THR A 311 11.01 -7.93 -23.91
C THR A 311 9.50 -7.81 -23.95
N VAL A 312 9.01 -6.63 -23.58
CA VAL A 312 7.72 -6.13 -24.02
C VAL A 312 7.69 -6.39 -25.53
N ASP A 313 6.85 -7.32 -25.99
CA ASP A 313 6.70 -7.59 -27.41
C ASP A 313 6.01 -6.37 -28.02
N LEU A 314 6.84 -5.39 -28.39
CA LEU A 314 6.41 -4.12 -28.95
C LEU A 314 5.54 -4.32 -30.18
N LYS A 315 5.75 -5.43 -30.90
CA LYS A 315 4.95 -5.77 -32.08
C LYS A 315 3.56 -6.27 -31.68
N ALA A 316 3.47 -7.16 -30.69
CA ALA A 316 2.18 -7.61 -30.17
C ALA A 316 1.37 -6.46 -29.55
N LEU A 317 2.02 -5.56 -28.81
CA LEU A 317 1.38 -4.37 -28.24
C LEU A 317 0.92 -3.37 -29.30
N LEU A 318 1.70 -3.17 -30.36
CA LEU A 318 1.30 -2.33 -31.49
C LEU A 318 0.11 -2.94 -32.24
N ASP A 319 0.11 -4.26 -32.46
CA ASP A 319 -1.00 -4.99 -33.08
C ASP A 319 -2.29 -4.90 -32.22
N GLU A 320 -2.17 -5.00 -30.89
CA GLU A 320 -3.26 -4.78 -29.94
C GLU A 320 -3.79 -3.34 -29.99
N GLY A 321 -2.90 -2.34 -29.99
CA GLY A 321 -3.27 -0.92 -30.10
C GLY A 321 -4.07 -0.62 -31.38
N TRP A 322 -3.64 -1.16 -32.53
CA TRP A 322 -4.38 -0.99 -33.78
C TRP A 322 -5.70 -1.74 -33.81
N ALA A 323 -5.78 -2.93 -33.20
CA ALA A 323 -7.03 -3.67 -33.06
C ALA A 323 -8.05 -2.90 -32.20
N ASP A 324 -7.59 -2.36 -31.07
CA ASP A 324 -8.41 -1.56 -30.16
C ASP A 324 -8.88 -0.24 -30.80
N TYR A 325 -8.02 0.41 -31.58
CA TYR A 325 -8.38 1.58 -32.39
C TYR A 325 -9.47 1.25 -33.42
N GLY A 326 -9.39 0.06 -34.04
CA GLY A 326 -10.35 -0.40 -35.04
C GLY A 326 -11.80 -0.38 -34.53
N ILE A 327 -12.00 -0.75 -33.26
CA ILE A 327 -13.32 -0.87 -32.63
C ILE A 327 -13.76 0.38 -31.83
N MET A 328 -12.96 1.46 -31.83
CA MET A 328 -13.36 2.73 -31.21
C MET A 328 -14.60 3.35 -31.87
N ASN A 329 -15.42 4.01 -31.05
CA ASN A 329 -16.56 4.80 -31.53
C ASN A 329 -16.11 6.15 -32.14
N GLU A 330 -17.03 6.85 -32.81
CA GLU A 330 -16.71 8.11 -33.49
C GLU A 330 -16.22 9.22 -32.54
N GLU A 331 -16.74 9.28 -31.31
CA GLU A 331 -16.33 10.27 -30.31
C GLU A 331 -14.91 10.01 -29.79
N GLN A 332 -14.53 8.74 -29.63
CA GLN A 332 -13.18 8.34 -29.25
C GLN A 332 -12.18 8.58 -30.39
N LYS A 333 -12.55 8.26 -31.64
CA LYS A 333 -11.71 8.52 -32.82
C LYS A 333 -11.50 10.01 -33.06
N ALA A 334 -12.51 10.85 -32.80
CA ALA A 334 -12.36 12.30 -32.87
C ALA A 334 -11.26 12.85 -31.93
N ILE A 335 -10.97 12.14 -30.83
CA ILE A 335 -9.88 12.49 -29.90
C ILE A 335 -8.56 11.85 -30.33
N VAL A 336 -8.57 10.59 -30.78
CA VAL A 336 -7.35 9.81 -31.08
C VAL A 336 -6.74 10.16 -32.44
N ASP A 337 -7.54 10.42 -33.47
CA ASP A 337 -7.04 10.71 -34.83
C ASP A 337 -6.09 11.91 -34.88
N PRO A 338 -6.37 13.04 -34.21
CA PRO A 338 -5.43 14.16 -34.12
C PRO A 338 -4.12 13.80 -33.39
N ILE A 339 -4.18 12.87 -32.43
CA ILE A 339 -3.01 12.41 -31.66
C ILE A 339 -2.11 11.57 -32.57
N ILE A 340 -2.67 10.53 -33.20
CA ILE A 340 -1.94 9.66 -34.14
C ILE A 340 -1.34 10.47 -35.28
N LYS A 341 -2.09 11.42 -35.86
CA LYS A 341 -1.59 12.27 -36.94
C LYS A 341 -0.39 13.11 -36.52
N LYS A 342 -0.35 13.59 -35.27
CA LYS A 342 0.81 14.31 -34.73
C LYS A 342 1.99 13.38 -34.47
N ILE A 343 1.76 12.19 -33.91
CA ILE A 343 2.79 11.17 -33.67
C ILE A 343 3.47 10.76 -35.00
N GLN A 344 2.68 10.56 -36.06
CA GLN A 344 3.17 10.16 -37.38
C GLN A 344 3.87 11.29 -38.17
N SER A 345 3.90 12.51 -37.65
CA SER A 345 4.55 13.68 -38.30
C SER A 345 5.48 14.42 -37.32
N PRO A 346 6.53 13.74 -36.81
CA PRO A 346 7.39 14.28 -35.74
C PRO A 346 8.14 15.57 -36.15
N GLU A 347 8.41 15.75 -37.45
CA GLU A 347 9.06 16.93 -38.03
C GLU A 347 8.26 18.24 -37.84
N GLN A 348 6.98 18.16 -37.49
CA GLN A 348 6.09 19.32 -37.24
C GLN A 348 5.96 19.68 -35.77
N ILE A 349 6.65 18.97 -34.86
CA ILE A 349 6.56 19.18 -33.42
C ILE A 349 7.60 20.22 -33.00
N VAL A 350 7.22 21.49 -33.09
CA VAL A 350 8.11 22.63 -32.81
C VAL A 350 8.23 22.94 -31.30
N GLU A 351 7.26 22.48 -30.48
CA GLU A 351 7.23 22.67 -29.02
C GLU A 351 6.64 21.43 -28.32
N LYS A 352 6.97 21.23 -27.02
CA LYS A 352 6.38 20.19 -26.17
C LYS A 352 4.85 20.31 -26.19
N CYS A 353 4.15 19.26 -26.61
CA CYS A 353 2.70 19.24 -26.73
C CYS A 353 2.07 18.38 -25.64
N CYS A 354 1.23 18.97 -24.78
CA CYS A 354 0.42 18.24 -23.81
C CYS A 354 -1.01 18.08 -24.32
N ILE A 355 -1.59 16.90 -24.15
CA ILE A 355 -2.97 16.60 -24.57
C ILE A 355 -3.77 16.17 -23.34
N PHE A 356 -4.89 16.84 -23.12
CA PHE A 356 -5.79 16.57 -22.00
C PHE A 356 -7.08 15.95 -22.54
N ALA A 357 -7.39 14.73 -22.09
CA ALA A 357 -8.64 14.05 -22.42
C ALA A 357 -9.56 14.05 -21.20
N ASP A 358 -10.59 14.88 -21.22
CA ASP A 358 -11.60 14.99 -20.16
C ASP A 358 -12.89 14.26 -20.55
N GLY A 359 -13.54 13.67 -19.55
CA GLY A 359 -14.84 13.02 -19.71
C GLY A 359 -15.33 12.39 -18.40
N PRO A 360 -16.64 12.14 -18.25
CA PRO A 360 -17.20 11.47 -17.07
C PRO A 360 -16.63 10.06 -16.83
N GLY A 361 -16.81 9.55 -15.60
CA GLY A 361 -16.50 8.16 -15.27
C GLY A 361 -17.30 7.19 -16.16
N GLY A 362 -16.64 6.15 -16.68
CA GLY A 362 -17.28 5.15 -17.55
C GLY A 362 -17.27 5.46 -19.05
N CYS A 363 -16.78 6.63 -19.49
CA CYS A 363 -16.73 7.01 -20.91
C CYS A 363 -15.56 6.37 -21.71
N GLY A 364 -14.88 5.36 -21.17
CA GLY A 364 -13.80 4.67 -21.87
C GLY A 364 -12.47 5.44 -21.96
N LYS A 365 -12.19 6.38 -21.06
CA LYS A 365 -10.91 7.11 -21.02
C LYS A 365 -9.68 6.19 -20.90
N SER A 366 -9.75 5.20 -20.00
CA SER A 366 -8.68 4.21 -19.85
C SER A 366 -8.48 3.38 -21.11
N TYR A 367 -9.57 3.07 -21.82
CA TYR A 367 -9.52 2.39 -23.11
C TYR A 367 -8.79 3.27 -24.13
N LEU A 368 -9.15 4.55 -24.23
CA LEU A 368 -8.47 5.53 -25.08
C LEU A 368 -6.96 5.61 -24.81
N PHE A 369 -6.54 5.75 -23.55
CA PHE A 369 -5.12 5.80 -23.20
C PHE A 369 -4.38 4.48 -23.48
N ASN A 370 -5.01 3.34 -23.21
CA ASN A 370 -4.42 2.03 -23.49
C ASN A 370 -4.29 1.75 -24.99
N THR A 371 -5.16 2.31 -25.82
CA THR A 371 -5.05 2.22 -27.28
C THR A 371 -3.97 3.14 -27.83
N VAL A 372 -3.80 4.35 -27.28
CA VAL A 372 -2.81 5.32 -27.78
C VAL A 372 -1.39 4.99 -27.29
N ARG A 373 -1.24 4.48 -26.07
CA ARG A 373 0.08 4.22 -25.47
C ARG A 373 1.01 3.32 -26.32
N PRO A 374 0.54 2.26 -26.99
CA PRO A 374 1.37 1.43 -27.86
C PRO A 374 1.63 2.00 -29.26
N LEU A 375 0.83 3.00 -29.69
CA LEU A 375 0.85 3.63 -31.03
C LEU A 375 1.82 4.81 -31.07
#